data_AF-A0A345LXZ6-F1
#
_entry.id   AF-A0A345LXZ6-F1
#
_cell.length_a   1.000
_cell.length_b   1.000
_cell.length_c   1.000
_cell.angle_alpha   90.00
_cell.angle_beta   90.00
_cell.angle_gamma   90.00
#
_symmetry.space_group_name_H-M   'P 1'
#
loop_
_entity.id
_entity.type
_entity.pdbx_description
1 polymer ?
#
loop_
_entity_poly.entity_id
_entity_poly.type
_entity_poly.pdbx_seq_one_letter_code
_entity_poly.pdbx_strand_id
1 'polypeptide(L)'
;MPSVITKMLESNSLWLIARLLILVLFISSGLAKVFDYENSLAEMRAAGLHPDWFFNIASAAVMLVGSVLVLFNRLLWLGTGALAVFLFLTIVVVHTFWSYTGEQAQIAMFWAVEHIAVIGGLIAIAIAGHFRGLYFALKAQK
;
A
#
# COMPACT_ATOMS: atom_id res chain seq x y z
N MET A 1 18.51 22.51 10.46
CA MET A 1 18.57 21.09 10.89
C MET A 1 20.03 20.66 10.98
N PRO A 2 20.40 19.72 11.87
CA PRO A 2 21.73 19.12 11.90
C PRO A 2 22.16 18.57 10.53
N SER A 3 23.45 18.69 10.19
CA SER A 3 23.98 18.32 8.86
C SER A 3 23.81 16.82 8.54
N VAL A 4 23.87 15.96 9.55
CA VAL A 4 23.65 14.51 9.42
C VAL A 4 22.22 14.19 9.01
N ILE A 5 21.23 14.79 9.69
CA ILE A 5 19.80 14.57 9.40
C ILE A 5 19.47 15.01 7.98
N THR A 6 20.01 16.14 7.55
CA THR A 6 19.82 16.65 6.18
C THR A 6 20.35 15.66 5.14
N LYS A 7 21.57 15.16 5.31
CA LYS A 7 22.15 14.13 4.43
C LYS A 7 21.33 12.85 4.38
N MET A 8 20.76 12.43 5.51
CA MET A 8 19.90 11.25 5.57
C MET A 8 18.59 11.46 4.79
N LEU A 9 17.90 12.59 5.01
CA LEU A 9 16.63 12.90 4.34
C LEU A 9 16.79 13.08 2.82
N GLU A 10 17.94 13.56 2.36
CA GLU A 10 18.23 13.71 0.93
C GLU A 10 18.68 12.39 0.26
N SER A 11 19.07 11.38 1.04
CA SER A 11 19.64 10.12 0.56
C SER A 11 18.71 9.32 -0.35
N ASN A 12 19.24 8.87 -1.50
CA ASN A 12 18.54 7.96 -2.39
C ASN A 12 18.32 6.57 -1.79
N SER A 13 19.23 6.12 -0.92
CA SER A 13 19.10 4.83 -0.24
C SER A 13 17.93 4.86 0.75
N LEU A 14 17.80 5.93 1.54
CA LEU A 14 16.69 6.07 2.47
C LEU A 14 15.34 6.19 1.73
N TRP A 15 15.34 6.89 0.59
CA TRP A 15 14.18 6.94 -0.30
C TRP A 15 13.76 5.58 -0.85
N LEU A 16 14.72 4.72 -1.22
CA LEU A 16 14.43 3.34 -1.63
C LEU A 16 13.89 2.51 -0.46
N ILE A 17 14.51 2.61 0.73
CA ILE A 17 14.11 1.89 1.94
C ILE A 17 12.66 2.26 2.32
N ALA A 18 12.31 3.54 2.33
CA ALA A 18 10.95 3.99 2.67
C ALA A 18 9.90 3.35 1.75
N ARG A 19 10.20 3.26 0.44
CA ARG A 19 9.33 2.59 -0.53
C ARG A 19 9.29 1.08 -0.33
N LEU A 20 10.41 0.43 -0.05
CA LEU A 20 10.43 -1.00 0.25
C LEU A 20 9.59 -1.34 1.48
N LEU A 21 9.75 -0.56 2.56
CA LEU A 21 9.04 -0.79 3.82
C LEU A 21 7.53 -0.68 3.66
N ILE A 22 7.02 0.34 2.96
CA ILE A 22 5.57 0.45 2.74
C ILE A 22 5.03 -0.67 1.84
N LEU A 23 5.86 -1.21 0.95
CA LEU A 23 5.48 -2.27 0.02
C LEU A 23 5.44 -3.65 0.66
N VAL A 24 6.01 -3.84 1.85
CA VAL A 24 6.02 -5.15 2.53
C VAL A 24 4.60 -5.70 2.66
N LEU A 25 3.65 -4.87 3.10
CA LEU A 25 2.24 -5.25 3.26
C LEU A 25 1.62 -5.73 1.94
N PHE A 26 1.86 -5.00 0.85
CA PHE A 26 1.24 -5.28 -0.44
C PHE A 26 1.86 -6.47 -1.15
N ILE A 27 3.19 -6.63 -1.06
CA ILE A 27 3.88 -7.76 -1.67
C ILE A 27 3.52 -9.03 -0.91
N SER A 28 3.56 -9.04 0.43
CA SER A 28 3.23 -10.23 1.20
C SER A 28 1.77 -10.67 0.98
N SER A 29 0.82 -9.75 1.06
CA SER A 29 -0.60 -10.03 0.82
C SER A 29 -0.88 -10.42 -0.64
N GLY A 30 -0.26 -9.70 -1.61
CA GLY A 30 -0.41 -10.01 -3.04
C GLY A 30 0.14 -11.38 -3.41
N LEU A 31 1.27 -11.79 -2.84
CA LEU A 31 1.83 -13.13 -3.04
C LEU A 31 0.99 -14.21 -2.35
N ALA A 32 0.42 -13.94 -1.17
CA ALA A 32 -0.50 -14.85 -0.50
C ALA A 32 -1.72 -15.17 -1.39
N LYS A 33 -2.25 -14.18 -2.12
CA LYS A 33 -3.34 -14.39 -3.08
C LYS A 33 -3.02 -15.32 -4.24
N VAL A 34 -1.75 -15.54 -4.53
CA VAL A 34 -1.28 -16.42 -5.60
C VAL A 34 -0.84 -17.79 -5.06
N PHE A 35 -0.08 -17.81 -3.97
CA PHE A 35 0.52 -19.04 -3.44
C PHE A 35 -0.37 -19.75 -2.42
N ASP A 36 -1.20 -19.02 -1.68
CA ASP A 36 -2.20 -19.55 -0.75
C ASP A 36 -3.61 -19.32 -1.31
N TYR A 37 -3.83 -19.87 -2.51
CA TYR A 37 -4.97 -19.54 -3.36
C TYR A 37 -6.30 -19.90 -2.70
N GLU A 38 -6.45 -21.10 -2.13
CA GLU A 38 -7.72 -21.54 -1.53
C GLU A 38 -8.11 -20.73 -0.29
N ASN A 39 -7.15 -20.43 0.60
CA ASN A 39 -7.43 -19.57 1.75
C ASN A 39 -7.80 -18.16 1.28
N SER A 40 -7.13 -17.66 0.24
CA SER A 40 -7.44 -16.35 -0.33
C SER A 40 -8.82 -16.29 -0.98
N LEU A 41 -9.29 -17.38 -1.62
CA LEU A 41 -10.67 -17.49 -2.09
C LEU A 41 -11.66 -17.52 -0.92
N ALA A 42 -11.31 -18.21 0.17
CA ALA A 42 -12.14 -18.22 1.38
C ALA A 42 -12.30 -16.82 1.97
N GLU A 43 -11.25 -15.98 1.97
CA GLU A 43 -11.36 -14.56 2.34
C GLU A 43 -12.35 -13.79 1.45
N MET A 44 -12.29 -13.97 0.13
CA MET A 44 -13.19 -13.29 -0.79
C MET A 44 -14.65 -13.71 -0.55
N ARG A 45 -14.88 -15.01 -0.32
CA ARG A 45 -16.21 -15.55 0.04
C ARG A 45 -16.70 -14.99 1.37
N ALA A 46 -15.83 -14.93 2.39
CA ALA A 46 -16.16 -14.36 3.70
C ALA A 46 -16.49 -12.87 3.60
N ALA A 47 -15.86 -12.14 2.68
CA ALA A 47 -16.16 -10.75 2.36
C ALA A 47 -17.40 -10.56 1.45
N GLY A 48 -18.08 -11.64 1.06
CA GLY A 48 -19.26 -11.59 0.18
C GLY A 48 -18.94 -11.22 -1.28
N LEU A 49 -17.68 -11.35 -1.71
CA LEU A 49 -17.23 -11.00 -3.05
C LEU A 49 -17.40 -12.18 -4.01
N HIS A 50 -18.34 -12.06 -4.95
CA HIS A 50 -18.66 -13.08 -5.95
C HIS A 50 -18.56 -12.55 -7.38
N PRO A 51 -17.90 -13.26 -8.30
CA PRO A 51 -17.19 -14.53 -8.10
C PRO A 51 -15.83 -14.35 -7.39
N ASP A 52 -15.53 -15.23 -6.43
CA ASP A 52 -14.37 -15.15 -5.54
C ASP A 52 -13.02 -15.13 -6.29
N TRP A 53 -12.87 -15.99 -7.30
CA TRP A 53 -11.65 -16.06 -8.11
C TRP A 53 -11.33 -14.73 -8.81
N PHE A 54 -12.35 -13.99 -9.24
CA PHE A 54 -12.15 -12.73 -9.95
C PHE A 54 -11.62 -11.66 -9.00
N PHE A 55 -12.26 -11.50 -7.84
CA PHE A 55 -11.82 -10.53 -6.85
C PHE A 55 -10.46 -10.90 -6.25
N ASN A 56 -10.16 -12.19 -6.10
CA ASN A 56 -8.84 -12.63 -5.67
C ASN A 56 -7.75 -12.22 -6.68
N ILE A 57 -7.94 -12.53 -7.97
CA ILE A 57 -6.98 -12.17 -9.03
C ILE A 57 -6.87 -10.64 -9.17
N ALA A 58 -7.99 -9.92 -9.13
CA ALA A 58 -7.98 -8.46 -9.22
C ALA A 58 -7.21 -7.84 -8.05
N SER A 59 -7.43 -8.33 -6.82
CA SER A 59 -6.71 -7.89 -5.63
C SER A 59 -5.21 -8.17 -5.75
N ALA A 60 -4.82 -9.38 -6.17
CA ALA A 60 -3.42 -9.74 -6.40
C ALA A 60 -2.77 -8.83 -7.45
N ALA A 61 -3.46 -8.59 -8.56
CA ALA A 61 -2.98 -7.73 -9.63
C ALA A 61 -2.76 -6.30 -9.16
N VAL A 62 -3.73 -5.69 -8.46
CA VAL A 62 -3.61 -4.31 -7.94
C VAL A 62 -2.45 -4.21 -6.96
N MET A 63 -2.31 -5.16 -6.03
CA MET A 63 -1.24 -5.14 -5.04
C MET A 63 0.15 -5.31 -5.68
N LEU A 64 0.33 -6.30 -6.56
CA LEU A 64 1.63 -6.60 -7.15
C LEU A 64 2.04 -5.57 -8.21
N VAL A 65 1.12 -5.19 -9.11
CA VAL A 65 1.39 -4.15 -10.13
C VAL A 65 1.61 -2.80 -9.46
N GLY A 66 0.76 -2.43 -8.50
CA GLY A 66 0.92 -1.21 -7.71
C GLY A 66 2.29 -1.17 -7.02
N SER A 67 2.71 -2.29 -6.41
CA SER A 67 4.03 -2.41 -5.78
C SER A 67 5.19 -2.20 -6.76
N VAL A 68 5.10 -2.80 -7.95
CA VAL A 68 6.10 -2.62 -9.01
C VAL A 68 6.19 -1.14 -9.44
N LEU A 69 5.05 -0.47 -9.65
CA LEU A 69 5.03 0.95 -10.03
C LEU A 69 5.69 1.85 -8.96
N VAL A 70 5.44 1.56 -7.68
CA VAL A 70 6.04 2.28 -6.55
C VAL A 70 7.55 1.99 -6.46
N LEU A 71 7.96 0.73 -6.60
CA LEU A 71 9.35 0.30 -6.50
C LEU A 71 10.24 0.95 -7.56
N PHE A 72 9.77 1.04 -8.81
CA PHE A 72 10.55 1.63 -9.91
C PHE A 72 10.41 3.15 -10.05
N ASN A 73 9.58 3.81 -9.22
CA ASN A 73 9.41 5.27 -9.21
C ASN A 73 8.94 5.90 -10.54
N ARG A 74 8.44 5.12 -11.51
CA ARG A 74 8.12 5.62 -12.86
C ARG A 74 6.71 6.19 -12.97
N LEU A 75 5.75 5.54 -12.31
CA LEU A 75 4.37 5.99 -12.18
C LEU A 75 3.97 5.96 -10.71
N LEU A 76 4.82 6.57 -9.87
CA LEU A 76 4.70 6.49 -8.41
C LEU A 76 3.30 6.89 -7.94
N TRP A 77 2.77 8.02 -8.43
CA TRP A 77 1.44 8.52 -8.05
C TRP A 77 0.32 7.52 -8.34
N LEU A 78 0.41 6.82 -9.47
CA LEU A 78 -0.59 5.83 -9.89
C LEU A 78 -0.47 4.58 -9.02
N GLY A 79 0.75 4.11 -8.77
CA GLY A 79 1.01 2.98 -7.88
C GLY A 79 0.51 3.24 -6.45
N THR A 80 0.94 4.35 -5.84
CA THR A 80 0.50 4.72 -4.48
C THR A 80 -0.99 4.99 -4.41
N GLY A 81 -1.57 5.62 -5.44
CA GLY A 81 -3.00 5.91 -5.51
C GLY A 81 -3.85 4.64 -5.60
N ALA A 82 -3.48 3.72 -6.49
CA ALA A 82 -4.17 2.43 -6.63
C ALA A 82 -4.12 1.61 -5.33
N LEU A 83 -2.95 1.53 -4.69
CA LEU A 83 -2.78 0.81 -3.42
C LEU A 83 -3.56 1.48 -2.27
N ALA A 84 -3.62 2.80 -2.23
CA ALA A 84 -4.37 3.54 -1.21
C ALA A 84 -5.89 3.33 -1.37
N VAL A 85 -6.40 3.41 -2.59
CA VAL A 85 -7.81 3.11 -2.89
C VAL A 85 -8.13 1.66 -2.56
N PHE A 86 -7.23 0.72 -2.88
CA PHE A 86 -7.40 -0.68 -2.52
C PHE A 86 -7.54 -0.87 -1.00
N LEU A 87 -6.64 -0.28 -0.19
CA LEU A 87 -6.75 -0.37 1.28
C LEU A 87 -8.05 0.26 1.80
N PHE A 88 -8.46 1.39 1.24
CA PHE A 88 -9.72 2.03 1.61
C PHE A 88 -10.92 1.11 1.34
N LEU A 89 -10.96 0.46 0.17
CA LEU A 89 -11.99 -0.52 -0.15
C LEU A 89 -11.92 -1.73 0.79
N THR A 90 -10.73 -2.23 1.11
CA THR A 90 -10.55 -3.32 2.09
C THR A 90 -11.10 -2.95 3.46
N ILE A 91 -10.94 -1.71 3.92
CA ILE A 91 -11.55 -1.24 5.18
C ILE A 91 -13.07 -1.34 5.10
N VAL A 92 -13.66 -0.79 4.03
CA VAL A 92 -15.12 -0.69 3.86
C VAL A 92 -15.79 -2.04 3.62
N VAL A 93 -15.09 -2.98 2.98
CA VAL A 93 -15.64 -4.29 2.59
C VAL A 93 -15.29 -5.39 3.58
N VAL A 94 -14.06 -5.42 4.10
CA VAL A 94 -13.54 -6.54 4.90
C VAL A 94 -13.47 -6.19 6.39
N HIS A 95 -12.96 -5.01 6.73
CA HIS A 95 -12.77 -4.61 8.13
C HIS A 95 -13.97 -3.80 8.66
N THR A 96 -15.17 -4.32 8.47
CA THR A 96 -16.44 -3.70 8.88
C THR A 96 -16.65 -3.79 10.39
N PHE A 97 -15.77 -3.18 11.18
CA PHE A 97 -15.77 -3.26 12.64
C PHE A 97 -17.10 -2.80 13.27
N TRP A 98 -17.85 -1.94 12.58
CA TRP A 98 -19.19 -1.48 12.96
C TRP A 98 -20.27 -2.57 12.88
N SER A 99 -19.99 -3.68 12.20
CA SER A 99 -20.92 -4.81 12.05
C SER A 99 -20.67 -5.94 13.06
N TYR A 100 -19.61 -5.84 13.87
CA TYR A 100 -19.21 -6.86 14.85
C TYR A 100 -19.30 -6.33 16.28
N THR A 101 -19.22 -7.23 17.27
CA THR A 101 -19.11 -6.89 18.69
C THR A 101 -17.99 -7.69 19.37
N GLY A 102 -17.57 -7.26 20.57
CA GLY A 102 -16.53 -7.94 21.34
C GLY A 102 -15.17 -7.98 20.64
N GLU A 103 -14.47 -9.10 20.77
CA GLU A 103 -13.11 -9.30 20.25
C GLU A 103 -13.02 -9.13 18.72
N GLN A 104 -14.04 -9.60 17.98
CA GLN A 104 -14.06 -9.49 16.52
C GLN A 104 -14.10 -8.03 16.04
N ALA A 105 -14.86 -7.18 16.72
CA ALA A 105 -14.89 -5.75 16.43
C ALA A 105 -13.53 -5.09 16.68
N GLN A 106 -12.84 -5.47 17.76
CA GLN A 106 -11.52 -4.95 18.10
C GLN A 106 -10.46 -5.34 17.06
N ILE A 107 -10.45 -6.60 16.63
CA ILE A 107 -9.52 -7.08 15.59
C ILE A 107 -9.79 -6.36 14.26
N ALA A 108 -11.05 -6.25 13.83
CA ALA A 108 -11.40 -5.53 12.61
C ALA A 108 -11.00 -4.05 12.67
N MET A 109 -11.23 -3.40 13.82
CA MET A 109 -10.86 -2.00 14.03
C MET A 109 -9.34 -1.81 14.00
N PHE A 110 -8.58 -2.74 14.61
CA PHE A 110 -7.12 -2.72 14.58
C PHE A 110 -6.59 -2.70 13.14
N TRP A 111 -7.03 -3.64 12.30
CA TRP A 111 -6.64 -3.67 10.89
C TRP A 111 -7.09 -2.44 10.11
N ALA A 112 -8.30 -1.92 10.38
CA ALA A 112 -8.77 -0.71 9.73
C ALA A 112 -7.88 0.50 10.02
N VAL A 113 -7.46 0.69 11.28
CA VAL A 113 -6.57 1.78 11.68
C VAL A 113 -5.17 1.63 11.07
N GLU A 114 -4.62 0.41 11.06
CA GLU A 114 -3.34 0.12 10.39
C GLU A 114 -3.40 0.46 8.89
N HIS A 115 -4.47 0.08 8.20
CA HIS A 115 -4.66 0.44 6.78
C HIS A 115 -4.78 1.96 6.57
N ILE A 116 -5.46 2.70 7.45
CA ILE A 116 -5.52 4.17 7.40
C ILE A 116 -4.13 4.79 7.52
N ALA A 117 -3.30 4.29 8.44
CA ALA A 117 -1.93 4.77 8.60
C ALA A 117 -1.09 4.50 7.34
N VAL A 118 -1.22 3.32 6.73
CA VAL A 118 -0.53 2.97 5.48
C VAL A 118 -1.01 3.84 4.31
N ILE A 119 -2.31 4.14 4.21
CA ILE A 119 -2.84 5.10 3.23
C ILE A 119 -2.15 6.46 3.38
N GLY A 120 -2.03 6.97 4.61
CA GLY A 120 -1.30 8.21 4.89
C GLY A 120 0.16 8.16 4.43
N GLY A 121 0.85 7.04 4.67
CA GLY A 121 2.21 6.80 4.20
C GLY A 121 2.32 6.78 2.67
N LEU A 122 1.37 6.16 1.96
CA LEU A 122 1.34 6.14 0.50
C LEU A 122 1.14 7.54 -0.08
N ILE A 123 0.24 8.34 0.51
CA ILE A 123 0.03 9.74 0.14
C ILE A 123 1.33 10.55 0.35
N ALA A 124 1.98 10.38 1.50
CA ALA A 124 3.24 11.05 1.79
C ALA A 124 4.35 10.66 0.80
N ILE A 125 4.45 9.39 0.41
CA ILE A 125 5.39 8.91 -0.62
C ILE A 125 5.08 9.54 -1.98
N ALA A 126 3.81 9.63 -2.38
CA ALA A 126 3.42 10.26 -3.63
C ALA A 126 3.87 11.73 -3.68
N ILE A 127 3.58 12.48 -2.62
CA ILE A 127 3.97 13.89 -2.46
C ILE A 127 5.50 14.04 -2.47
N ALA A 128 6.20 13.24 -1.65
CA ALA A 128 7.66 13.29 -1.56
C ALA A 128 8.32 12.94 -2.90
N GLY A 129 7.82 11.93 -3.61
CA GLY A 129 8.34 11.55 -4.93
C GLY A 129 8.13 12.66 -5.97
N HIS A 130 6.99 13.34 -5.96
CA HIS A 130 6.74 14.50 -6.83
C HIS A 130 7.78 15.61 -6.59
N PHE A 131 7.97 16.03 -5.34
CA PHE A 131 8.93 17.09 -5.02
C PHE A 131 10.39 16.67 -5.25
N ARG A 132 10.76 15.40 -4.99
CA ARG A 132 12.09 14.87 -5.34
C ARG A 132 12.35 14.94 -6.84
N GLY A 133 11.35 14.62 -7.67
CA GLY A 133 11.45 14.73 -9.12
C GLY A 133 11.73 16.16 -9.58
N LEU A 134 10.98 17.14 -9.03
CA LEU A 134 11.21 18.57 -9.30
C LEU A 134 12.60 19.04 -8.86
N TYR A 135 13.05 18.62 -7.67
CA TYR A 135 14.38 18.98 -7.15
C TYR A 135 15.51 18.52 -8.08
N PHE A 136 15.47 17.27 -8.55
CA PHE A 136 16.50 16.75 -9.45
C PHE A 136 16.43 17.39 -10.84
N ALA A 137 15.24 17.69 -11.36
CA ALA A 137 15.08 18.41 -12.62
C ALA A 137 15.71 19.82 -12.56
N LEU A 138 15.47 20.57 -11.48
CA LEU A 138 16.07 21.89 -11.27
C LEU A 138 17.59 21.82 -11.10
N LYS A 139 18.10 20.78 -10.44
CA LYS A 139 19.54 20.60 -10.24
C LYS A 139 20.26 20.24 -11.54
N ALA A 140 19.61 19.51 -12.45
CA ALA A 140 20.18 19.16 -13.76
C ALA A 140 20.26 20.34 -14.74
N GLN A 141 19.55 21.44 -14.47
CA GLN A 141 19.58 22.67 -15.29
C GLN A 141 20.67 23.67 -14.86
N LYS A 142 21.38 23.40 -13.77
CA LYS A 142 22.48 24.23 -13.25
C LYS A 142 23.81 23.54 -13.48
#